data_AF-A0A3B9IYM9-F1
#
_entry.id   AF-A0A3B9IYM9-F1
#
_cell.length_a   1.000
_cell.length_b   1.000
_cell.length_c   1.000
_cell.angle_alpha   90.00
_cell.angle_beta   90.00
_cell.angle_gamma   90.00
#
_symmetry.space_group_name_H-M   'P 1'
#
loop_
_entity.id
_entity.type
_entity.pdbx_description
1 polymer ?
#
loop_
_entity_poly.entity_id
_entity_poly.type
_entity_poly.pdbx_seq_one_letter_code
_entity_poly.pdbx_strand_id
1 'polypeptide(L)'
;MAKSKYIYTCNQCGYESSKWNGKCPSCGAWNSFEEEIAEKPASKGNTARSAPDLSENILELEDIGVEDDVRYDTGLSELNRVLGGGLVKGSLVLLGGEPGIGKSTLLLQICQFLGEEHSVLYISGEESARQIKLRAKRLGVDTENLYILTATDAEAIAQTISDSSPDIAIIDSIQTMCIQGIS
;
A
#
# COMPACT_ATOMS: atom_id res chain seq x y z
N MET A 1 -9.61 18.41 -49.93
CA MET A 1 -9.82 19.72 -49.27
C MET A 1 -11.31 19.90 -49.06
N ALA A 2 -11.79 19.77 -47.82
CA ALA A 2 -13.22 19.79 -47.51
C ALA A 2 -13.71 21.24 -47.42
N LYS A 3 -14.72 21.60 -48.22
CA LYS A 3 -15.35 22.93 -48.22
C LYS A 3 -16.03 23.18 -46.87
N SER A 4 -15.66 24.26 -46.19
CA SER A 4 -16.31 24.73 -44.96
C SER A 4 -17.79 24.99 -45.23
N LYS A 5 -18.65 24.48 -44.35
CA LYS A 5 -20.11 24.69 -44.44
C LYS A 5 -20.45 25.86 -43.55
N TYR A 6 -20.86 26.98 -44.14
CA TYR A 6 -21.26 28.18 -43.42
C TYR A 6 -22.69 28.03 -42.87
N ILE A 7 -22.92 28.55 -41.67
CA ILE A 7 -24.25 28.69 -41.04
C ILE A 7 -24.44 30.18 -40.73
N TYR A 8 -25.63 30.69 -41.00
CA TYR A 8 -26.01 32.07 -40.77
C TYR A 8 -26.91 32.14 -39.54
N THR A 9 -26.47 32.85 -38.50
CA THR A 9 -27.18 32.94 -37.22
C THR A 9 -27.75 34.35 -37.03
N CYS A 10 -29.03 34.47 -36.68
CA CYS A 10 -29.64 35.77 -36.45
C CYS A 10 -29.21 36.34 -35.09
N ASN A 11 -28.53 37.48 -35.06
CA ASN A 11 -28.07 38.12 -33.82
C ASN A 11 -29.21 38.64 -32.92
N GLN A 12 -30.45 38.74 -33.43
CA GLN A 12 -31.61 39.18 -32.65
C GLN A 12 -32.33 38.05 -31.92
N CYS A 13 -32.36 36.84 -32.49
CA CYS A 13 -33.14 35.73 -31.92
C CYS A 13 -32.44 34.38 -31.92
N GLY A 14 -31.21 34.30 -32.42
CA GLY A 14 -30.44 33.06 -32.51
C GLY A 14 -30.92 32.07 -33.57
N TYR A 15 -31.82 32.47 -34.48
CA TYR A 15 -32.29 31.57 -35.54
C TYR A 15 -31.17 31.26 -36.53
N GLU A 16 -30.87 29.99 -36.74
CA GLU A 16 -29.84 29.50 -37.66
C GLU A 16 -30.42 29.09 -39.02
N SER A 17 -29.73 29.44 -40.10
CA SER A 17 -30.05 29.07 -41.48
C SER A 17 -28.80 28.67 -42.24
N SER A 18 -28.92 27.70 -43.15
CA SER A 18 -27.81 27.30 -44.04
C SER A 18 -27.67 28.18 -45.29
N LYS A 19 -28.53 29.20 -45.44
CA LYS A 19 -28.52 30.18 -46.54
C LYS A 19 -28.84 31.57 -46.01
N TRP A 20 -28.15 32.59 -46.53
CA TRP A 20 -28.41 33.99 -46.19
C TRP A 20 -29.80 34.42 -46.68
N ASN A 21 -30.58 35.03 -45.78
CA ASN A 21 -31.85 35.68 -46.11
C ASN A 21 -31.84 37.10 -45.54
N GLY A 22 -32.28 38.09 -46.32
CA GLY A 22 -32.30 39.50 -45.87
C GLY A 22 -33.28 39.79 -44.72
N LYS A 23 -34.23 38.89 -44.43
CA LYS A 23 -35.19 38.99 -43.32
C LYS A 23 -35.23 37.68 -42.54
N CYS A 24 -35.10 37.76 -41.22
CA CYS A 24 -35.21 36.61 -40.32
C CYS A 24 -36.66 36.05 -40.33
N PRO A 25 -36.87 34.77 -40.65
CA PRO A 25 -38.21 34.19 -40.68
C PRO A 25 -38.79 33.95 -39.27
N SER A 26 -37.95 33.91 -38.24
CA SER A 26 -38.40 33.71 -36.85
C SER A 26 -38.85 35.01 -36.18
N CYS A 27 -38.02 36.07 -36.21
CA CYS A 27 -38.34 37.32 -35.53
C CYS A 27 -38.76 38.47 -36.46
N GLY A 28 -38.63 38.29 -37.78
CA GLY A 28 -38.99 39.30 -38.78
C GLY A 28 -37.99 40.47 -38.94
N ALA A 29 -36.87 40.46 -38.21
CA ALA A 29 -35.83 41.48 -38.31
C ALA A 29 -35.12 41.43 -39.68
N TRP A 30 -34.71 42.59 -40.19
CA TRP A 30 -33.98 42.73 -41.45
C TRP A 30 -32.48 42.85 -41.20
N ASN A 31 -31.66 42.28 -42.10
CA ASN A 31 -30.19 42.32 -42.06
C ASN A 31 -29.55 41.87 -40.73
N SER A 32 -30.22 40.97 -40.01
CA SER A 32 -29.83 40.54 -38.67
C SER A 32 -29.05 39.22 -38.64
N PHE A 33 -28.67 38.67 -39.79
CA PHE A 33 -27.89 37.43 -39.85
C PHE A 33 -26.40 37.72 -39.85
N GLU A 34 -25.63 36.89 -39.16
CA GLU A 34 -24.16 36.89 -39.16
C GLU A 34 -23.67 35.51 -39.61
N GLU A 35 -22.57 35.47 -40.37
CA GLU A 35 -22.03 34.23 -40.94
C GLU A 35 -21.01 33.61 -39.99
N GLU A 36 -21.28 32.38 -39.55
CA GLU A 36 -20.41 31.58 -38.70
C GLU A 36 -19.98 30.30 -39.43
N ILE A 37 -18.75 29.89 -39.19
CA ILE A 37 -18.22 28.64 -39.75
C ILE A 37 -18.63 27.52 -38.81
N ALA A 38 -19.42 26.56 -39.29
CA ALA A 38 -19.85 25.43 -38.48
C ALA A 38 -18.64 24.58 -38.04
N GLU A 39 -18.31 24.60 -36.76
CA GLU A 39 -17.33 23.68 -36.18
C GLU A 39 -17.89 22.25 -36.21
N LYS A 40 -17.04 21.29 -36.58
CA LYS A 40 -17.45 19.88 -36.67
C LYS A 40 -17.80 19.35 -35.28
N PRO A 41 -18.96 18.69 -35.08
CA PRO A 41 -19.26 18.06 -33.80
C PRO A 41 -18.27 16.91 -33.58
N ALA A 42 -17.61 16.93 -32.41
CA ALA A 42 -16.66 15.90 -32.00
C ALA A 42 -17.36 14.53 -31.91
N SER A 43 -16.82 13.54 -32.62
CA SER A 43 -17.29 12.16 -32.57
C SER A 43 -17.05 11.56 -31.19
N LYS A 44 -18.09 10.97 -30.58
CA LYS A 44 -17.98 10.12 -29.39
C LYS A 44 -17.07 8.92 -29.69
N GLY A 45 -15.80 9.03 -29.33
CA GLY A 45 -14.81 7.95 -29.37
C GLY A 45 -14.54 7.42 -27.97
N ASN A 46 -14.39 6.10 -27.85
CA ASN A 46 -13.95 5.39 -26.65
C ASN A 46 -12.82 6.14 -25.95
N THR A 47 -13.08 6.63 -24.73
CA THR A 47 -12.04 7.19 -23.86
C THR A 47 -11.14 6.05 -23.40
N ALA A 48 -10.04 5.84 -24.12
CA ALA A 48 -8.85 5.26 -23.52
C ALA A 48 -8.52 6.12 -22.29
N ARG A 49 -8.50 5.50 -21.09
CA ARG A 49 -8.09 6.21 -19.88
C ARG A 49 -6.67 6.72 -20.11
N SER A 50 -6.50 8.03 -20.20
CA SER A 50 -5.20 8.68 -20.16
C SER A 50 -4.49 8.23 -18.89
N ALA A 51 -3.22 7.84 -19.00
CA ALA A 51 -2.43 7.54 -17.81
C ALA A 51 -2.37 8.79 -16.89
N PRO A 52 -2.41 8.63 -15.56
CA PRO A 52 -2.27 9.75 -14.64
C PRO A 52 -0.92 10.45 -14.87
N ASP A 53 -0.93 11.78 -14.84
CA ASP A 53 0.29 12.60 -14.85
C ASP A 53 0.97 12.48 -13.48
N LEU A 54 2.23 12.05 -13.47
CA LEU A 54 3.03 11.84 -12.26
C LEU A 54 4.08 12.92 -12.05
N SER A 55 4.12 13.95 -12.90
CA SER A 55 5.13 15.01 -12.84
C SER A 55 5.14 15.77 -11.50
N GLU A 56 3.99 15.90 -10.84
CA GLU A 56 3.85 16.51 -9.51
C GLU A 56 4.44 15.65 -8.37
N ASN A 57 4.73 14.37 -8.60
CA ASN A 57 5.34 13.47 -7.60
C ASN A 57 6.87 13.42 -7.71
N ILE A 58 7.47 14.21 -8.60
CA ILE A 58 8.93 14.34 -8.71
C ILE A 58 9.39 15.23 -7.56
N LEU A 59 10.08 14.63 -6.58
CA LEU A 59 10.70 15.33 -5.47
C LEU A 59 12.20 15.45 -5.72
N GLU A 60 12.79 16.60 -5.40
CA GLU A 60 14.24 16.70 -5.31
C GLU A 60 14.73 15.87 -4.12
N LEU A 61 15.86 15.18 -4.28
CA LEU A 61 16.40 14.32 -3.21
C LEU A 61 16.67 15.11 -1.93
N GLU A 62 17.01 16.39 -2.03
CA GLU A 62 17.25 17.29 -0.89
C GLU A 62 15.97 17.64 -0.11
N ASP A 63 14.80 17.57 -0.76
CA ASP A 63 13.49 17.83 -0.15
C ASP A 63 12.91 16.59 0.53
N ILE A 64 13.53 15.42 0.35
CA ILE A 64 13.13 14.19 1.03
C ILE A 64 13.68 14.21 2.45
N GLY A 65 12.79 14.50 3.41
CA GLY A 65 13.11 14.41 4.83
C GLY A 65 13.55 13.00 5.24
N VAL A 66 14.58 12.93 6.07
CA VAL A 66 14.97 11.69 6.76
C VAL A 66 14.26 11.71 8.11
N GLU A 67 13.05 11.15 8.17
CA GLU A 67 12.42 10.87 9.46
C GLU A 67 13.12 9.66 10.09
N ASP A 68 13.46 9.75 11.38
CA ASP A 68 14.02 8.60 12.09
C ASP A 68 12.94 7.51 12.21
N ASP A 69 13.19 6.36 11.60
CA ASP A 69 12.37 5.17 11.77
C ASP A 69 12.26 4.82 13.27
N VAL A 70 11.05 4.49 13.74
CA VAL A 70 10.88 3.91 15.08
C VAL A 70 11.58 2.56 15.12
N ARG A 71 12.56 2.40 16.01
CA ARG A 71 13.36 1.19 16.19
C ARG A 71 13.15 0.58 17.57
N TYR A 72 12.95 -0.74 17.62
CA TYR A 72 12.90 -1.51 18.86
C TYR A 72 14.28 -2.08 19.17
N ASP A 73 14.77 -1.84 20.38
CA ASP A 73 16.02 -2.41 20.88
C ASP A 73 15.82 -3.91 21.17
N THR A 74 16.67 -4.76 20.60
CA THR A 74 16.59 -6.22 20.81
C THR A 74 17.24 -6.70 22.13
N GLY A 75 17.87 -5.80 22.89
CA GLY A 75 18.68 -6.09 24.07
C GLY A 75 20.06 -6.67 23.75
N LEU A 76 20.35 -6.97 22.48
CA LEU A 76 21.62 -7.55 22.03
C LEU A 76 22.33 -6.54 21.12
N SER A 77 23.41 -5.93 21.63
CA SER A 77 24.14 -4.87 20.92
C SER A 77 24.63 -5.28 19.52
N GLU A 78 25.14 -6.51 19.37
CA GLU A 78 25.61 -7.00 18.06
C GLU A 78 24.44 -7.26 17.10
N LEU A 79 23.27 -7.69 17.59
CA LEU A 79 22.09 -7.85 16.74
C LEU A 79 21.56 -6.49 16.30
N ASN A 80 21.47 -5.52 17.22
CA ASN A 80 21.10 -4.14 16.87
C ASN A 80 22.06 -3.57 15.83
N ARG A 81 23.37 -3.80 15.97
CA ARG A 81 24.37 -3.37 15.00
C ARG A 81 24.14 -3.98 13.61
N VAL A 82 23.81 -5.26 13.52
CA VAL A 82 23.47 -5.93 12.25
C VAL A 82 22.17 -5.37 11.65
N LEU A 83 21.20 -5.01 12.49
CA LEU A 83 19.92 -4.43 12.07
C LEU A 83 19.98 -2.91 11.81
N GLY A 84 21.16 -2.28 11.94
CA GLY A 84 21.31 -0.83 11.74
C GLY A 84 20.72 0.02 12.87
N GLY A 85 20.73 -0.49 14.10
CA GLY A 85 20.29 0.20 15.32
C GLY A 85 19.17 -0.50 16.10
N GLY A 86 18.52 -1.52 15.51
CA GLY A 86 17.39 -2.22 16.12
C GLY A 86 16.36 -2.64 15.08
N LEU A 87 15.28 -3.29 15.52
CA LEU A 87 14.18 -3.71 14.65
C LEU A 87 13.35 -2.50 14.21
N VAL A 88 13.26 -2.23 12.92
CA VAL A 88 12.45 -1.12 12.39
C VAL A 88 10.96 -1.49 12.45
N LYS A 89 10.13 -0.60 12.98
CA LYS A 89 8.68 -0.77 13.01
C LYS A 89 8.12 -0.89 11.59
N GLY A 90 7.28 -1.89 11.35
CA GLY A 90 6.70 -2.15 10.03
C GLY A 90 7.66 -2.83 9.04
N SER A 91 8.84 -3.28 9.49
CA SER A 91 9.77 -4.05 8.67
C SER A 91 9.53 -5.56 8.77
N LEU A 92 10.10 -6.29 7.81
CA LEU A 92 10.17 -7.76 7.82
C LEU A 92 11.64 -8.18 7.86
N VAL A 93 12.00 -9.02 8.84
CA VAL A 93 13.37 -9.50 9.03
C VAL A 93 13.39 -11.03 8.87
N LEU A 94 14.25 -11.52 7.97
CA LEU A 94 14.48 -12.95 7.78
C LEU A 94 15.76 -13.39 8.49
N LEU A 95 15.62 -14.24 9.51
CA LEU A 95 16.75 -14.85 10.20
C LEU A 95 17.10 -16.21 9.57
N GLY A 96 18.13 -16.22 8.73
CA GLY A 96 18.66 -17.43 8.09
C GLY A 96 19.77 -18.12 8.90
N GLY A 97 19.96 -19.42 8.69
CA GLY A 97 21.06 -20.19 9.27
C GLY A 97 20.80 -21.68 9.29
N GLU A 98 21.86 -22.48 9.45
CA GLU A 98 21.76 -23.94 9.49
C GLU A 98 20.82 -24.44 10.61
N PRO A 99 20.16 -25.60 10.45
CA PRO A 99 19.43 -26.25 11.53
C PRO A 99 20.33 -26.43 12.75
N GLY A 100 19.84 -26.08 13.95
CA GLY A 100 20.61 -26.22 15.19
C GLY A 100 21.61 -25.10 15.50
N ILE A 101 21.82 -24.11 14.62
CA ILE A 101 22.74 -22.97 14.88
C ILE A 101 22.28 -22.04 16.02
N GLY A 102 21.04 -22.19 16.49
CA GLY A 102 20.50 -21.43 17.61
C GLY A 102 19.53 -20.30 17.25
N LYS A 103 18.93 -20.28 16.05
CA LYS A 103 17.93 -19.26 15.63
C LYS A 103 16.79 -19.09 16.62
N SER A 104 16.05 -20.16 16.93
CA SER A 104 14.95 -20.13 17.90
C SER A 104 15.42 -19.75 19.30
N THR A 105 16.67 -20.09 19.66
CA THR A 105 17.26 -19.68 20.94
C THR A 105 17.47 -18.17 20.98
N LEU A 106 18.07 -17.60 19.93
CA LEU A 106 18.24 -16.16 19.79
C LEU A 106 16.90 -15.43 19.81
N LEU A 107 15.91 -15.91 19.04
CA LEU A 107 14.57 -15.33 18.99
C LEU A 107 13.89 -15.34 20.35
N LEU A 108 13.97 -16.45 21.11
CA LEU A 108 13.43 -16.49 22.47
C LEU A 108 14.18 -15.54 23.41
N GLN A 109 15.50 -15.42 23.30
CA GLN A 109 16.28 -14.51 24.16
C GLN A 109 15.90 -13.05 23.96
N ILE A 110 15.73 -12.60 22.70
CA ILE A 110 15.33 -11.21 22.44
C ILE A 110 13.91 -10.91 22.90
N CYS A 111 13.03 -11.93 22.99
CA CYS A 111 11.67 -11.74 23.51
C CYS A 111 11.67 -11.21 24.94
N GLN A 112 12.68 -11.55 25.77
CA GLN A 112 12.77 -11.02 27.13
C GLN A 112 12.83 -9.49 27.13
N PHE A 113 13.71 -8.92 26.31
CA PHE A 113 13.94 -7.49 26.23
C PHE A 113 12.80 -6.78 25.50
N LEU A 114 12.37 -7.32 24.36
CA LEU A 114 11.27 -6.75 23.59
C LEU A 114 9.97 -6.73 24.42
N GLY A 115 9.75 -7.76 25.23
CA GLY A 115 8.59 -7.87 26.11
C GLY A 115 8.56 -6.87 27.27
N GLU A 116 9.63 -6.10 27.52
CA GLU A 116 9.62 -5.07 28.56
C GLU A 116 8.70 -3.89 28.19
N GLU A 117 8.67 -3.54 26.90
CA GLU A 117 7.91 -2.38 26.39
C GLU A 117 6.88 -2.75 25.31
N HIS A 118 6.96 -3.95 24.74
CA HIS A 118 6.18 -4.34 23.57
C HIS A 118 5.47 -5.68 23.74
N SER A 119 4.33 -5.82 23.07
CA SER A 119 3.62 -7.09 22.95
C SER A 119 4.26 -7.97 21.87
N VAL A 120 4.66 -9.18 22.24
CA VAL A 120 5.33 -10.14 21.34
C VAL A 120 4.47 -11.37 21.15
N LEU A 121 4.06 -11.65 19.91
CA LEU A 121 3.42 -12.91 19.53
C LEU A 121 4.46 -13.84 18.90
N TYR A 122 4.81 -14.92 19.59
CA TYR A 122 5.69 -15.98 19.09
C TYR A 122 4.85 -17.12 18.53
N ILE A 123 4.90 -17.28 17.21
CA ILE A 123 4.18 -18.31 16.46
C ILE A 123 5.16 -19.45 16.14
N SER A 124 4.81 -20.68 16.50
CA SER A 124 5.57 -21.87 16.12
C SER A 124 4.73 -22.94 15.45
N GLY A 125 5.25 -23.50 14.36
CA GLY A 125 4.72 -24.71 13.74
C GLY A 125 5.53 -25.97 14.08
N GLU A 126 6.73 -25.83 14.65
CA GLU A 126 7.63 -26.95 14.98
C GLU A 126 7.44 -27.47 16.41
N GLU A 127 7.36 -26.57 17.38
CA GLU A 127 7.38 -26.92 18.80
C GLU A 127 6.03 -26.66 19.47
N SER A 128 5.68 -27.53 20.42
CA SER A 128 4.51 -27.28 21.29
C SER A 128 4.76 -26.12 22.26
N ALA A 129 3.71 -25.45 22.70
CA ALA A 129 3.79 -24.38 23.69
C ALA A 129 4.50 -24.81 24.98
N ARG A 130 4.37 -26.09 25.37
CA ARG A 130 5.08 -26.66 26.53
C ARG A 130 6.60 -26.73 26.31
N GLN A 131 7.05 -27.13 25.11
CA GLN A 131 8.47 -27.19 24.77
C GLN A 131 9.08 -25.79 24.77
N ILE A 132 8.40 -24.83 24.14
CA ILE A 132 8.81 -23.42 24.12
C ILE A 132 8.92 -22.87 25.54
N LYS A 133 7.91 -23.09 26.40
CA LYS A 133 7.93 -22.66 27.80
C LYS A 133 9.10 -23.24 28.60
N LEU A 134 9.47 -24.49 28.36
CA LEU A 134 10.64 -25.10 29.02
C LEU A 134 11.95 -24.47 28.56
N ARG A 135 12.07 -24.09 27.29
CA ARG A 135 13.25 -23.39 26.74
C ARG A 135 13.34 -21.96 27.27
N ALA A 136 12.23 -21.21 27.20
CA ALA A 136 12.12 -19.87 27.75
C ALA A 136 12.58 -19.82 29.21
N LYS A 137 12.10 -20.76 30.05
CA LYS A 137 12.54 -20.88 31.44
C LYS A 137 14.04 -21.11 31.61
N ARG A 138 14.68 -21.90 30.73
CA ARG A 138 16.14 -22.14 30.79
C ARG A 138 16.94 -20.92 30.34
N LEU A 139 16.38 -20.12 29.44
CA LEU A 139 16.98 -18.90 28.90
C LEU A 139 16.74 -17.67 29.79
N GLY A 140 15.93 -17.80 30.86
CA GLY A 140 15.57 -16.68 31.71
C GLY A 140 14.55 -15.73 31.07
N VAL A 141 13.72 -16.25 30.17
CA VAL A 141 12.66 -15.48 29.51
C VAL A 141 11.37 -15.64 30.33
N ASP A 142 10.96 -14.57 30.99
CA ASP A 142 9.84 -14.52 31.93
C ASP A 142 8.96 -13.26 31.81
N THR A 143 9.19 -12.42 30.79
CA THR A 143 8.31 -11.28 30.46
C THR A 143 6.83 -11.66 30.38
N GLU A 144 5.96 -10.78 30.86
CA GLU A 144 4.51 -10.96 30.84
C GLU A 144 3.88 -10.69 29.46
N ASN A 145 4.61 -10.01 28.56
CA ASN A 145 4.12 -9.59 27.25
C ASN A 145 4.50 -10.56 26.11
N LEU A 146 4.91 -11.79 26.44
CA LEU A 146 5.20 -12.85 25.48
C LEU A 146 4.03 -13.82 25.36
N TYR A 147 3.36 -13.80 24.21
CA TYR A 147 2.25 -14.67 23.86
C TYR A 147 2.70 -15.76 22.90
N ILE A 148 2.22 -16.99 23.09
CA ILE A 148 2.61 -18.14 22.26
C ILE A 148 1.42 -18.64 21.47
N LEU A 149 1.59 -18.78 20.15
CA LEU A 149 0.64 -19.45 19.26
C LEU A 149 1.31 -20.66 18.62
N THR A 150 0.67 -21.82 18.69
CA THR A 150 1.12 -23.01 17.95
C THR A 150 0.17 -23.28 16.80
N ALA A 151 0.59 -22.95 15.57
CA ALA A 151 -0.23 -23.06 14.38
C ALA A 151 0.67 -23.17 13.13
N THR A 152 0.13 -23.76 12.07
CA THR A 152 0.81 -23.91 10.78
C THR A 152 0.03 -23.27 9.63
N ASP A 153 -1.25 -22.94 9.81
CA ASP A 153 -2.06 -22.28 8.78
C ASP A 153 -1.72 -20.78 8.72
N ALA A 154 -1.04 -20.37 7.65
CA ALA A 154 -0.54 -19.01 7.50
C ALA A 154 -1.67 -17.98 7.35
N GLU A 155 -2.81 -18.35 6.77
CA GLU A 155 -3.96 -17.45 6.62
C GLU A 155 -4.62 -17.20 7.98
N ALA A 156 -4.80 -18.26 8.76
CA ALA A 156 -5.30 -18.15 10.12
C ALA A 156 -4.34 -17.35 11.04
N ILE A 157 -3.03 -17.55 10.88
CA ILE A 157 -2.02 -16.78 11.61
C ILE A 157 -2.08 -15.30 11.24
N ALA A 158 -2.16 -14.97 9.94
CA ALA A 158 -2.25 -13.58 9.47
C ALA A 158 -3.51 -12.87 10.00
N GLN A 159 -4.65 -13.57 10.01
CA GLN A 159 -5.88 -13.06 10.63
C GLN A 159 -5.69 -12.84 12.14
N THR A 160 -5.07 -13.79 12.83
CA THR A 160 -4.81 -13.69 14.28
C THR A 160 -3.91 -12.50 14.60
N ILE A 161 -2.87 -12.26 13.80
CA ILE A 161 -1.97 -11.09 13.96
C ILE A 161 -2.77 -9.79 13.75
N SER A 162 -3.65 -9.76 12.74
CA SER A 162 -4.48 -8.59 12.47
C SER A 162 -5.44 -8.28 13.63
N ASP A 163 -6.09 -9.30 14.18
CA ASP A 163 -7.08 -9.15 15.25
C ASP A 163 -6.44 -8.81 16.61
N SER A 164 -5.29 -9.41 16.92
CA SER A 164 -4.58 -9.19 18.18
C SER A 164 -3.64 -7.98 18.16
N SER A 165 -3.25 -7.49 16.97
CA SER A 165 -2.39 -6.33 16.77
C SER A 165 -1.15 -6.29 17.68
N PRO A 166 -0.32 -7.36 17.74
CA PRO A 166 0.91 -7.33 18.53
C PRO A 166 1.90 -6.34 17.91
N ASP A 167 2.73 -5.72 18.74
CA ASP A 167 3.80 -4.84 18.27
C ASP A 167 4.82 -5.60 17.43
N ILE A 168 5.06 -6.87 17.79
CA ILE A 168 6.04 -7.75 17.16
C ILE A 168 5.45 -9.15 17.00
N ALA A 169 5.54 -9.70 15.78
CA ALA A 169 5.22 -11.10 15.49
C ALA A 169 6.48 -11.86 15.06
N ILE A 170 6.73 -13.02 15.66
CA ILE A 170 7.86 -13.90 15.36
C ILE A 170 7.31 -15.22 14.82
N ILE A 171 7.80 -15.69 13.67
CA ILE A 171 7.40 -16.96 13.05
C ILE A 171 8.59 -17.93 13.08
N ASP A 172 8.48 -19.00 13.86
CA ASP A 172 9.49 -20.04 14.04
C ASP A 172 8.91 -21.45 13.74
N SER A 173 8.91 -21.92 12.51
CA SER A 173 9.64 -21.41 11.34
C SER A 173 8.77 -21.32 10.09
N ILE A 174 9.18 -20.48 9.13
CA ILE A 174 8.45 -20.28 7.87
C ILE A 174 8.27 -21.59 7.09
N GLN A 175 9.22 -22.53 7.22
CA GLN A 175 9.18 -23.85 6.56
C GLN A 175 8.01 -24.72 7.03
N THR A 176 7.45 -24.42 8.20
CA THR A 176 6.29 -25.14 8.76
C THR A 176 4.95 -24.49 8.44
N MET A 177 4.97 -23.36 7.74
CA MET A 177 3.76 -22.63 7.39
C MET A 177 3.15 -23.19 6.10
N CYS A 178 1.83 -23.36 6.11
CA CYS A 178 1.03 -23.88 5.02
C CYS A 178 0.00 -22.83 4.59
N ILE A 179 -0.21 -22.70 3.28
CA ILE A 179 -1.30 -21.90 2.70
C ILE A 179 -2.19 -22.87 1.91
N GLN A 180 -3.50 -22.84 2.13
CA GLN A 180 -4.41 -23.68 1.36
C GLN A 180 -4.37 -23.30 -0.12
N GLY A 181 -4.15 -24.28 -1.00
CA GLY A 181 -4.12 -24.08 -2.45
C GLY A 181 -2.76 -23.71 -3.04
N ILE A 182 -1.70 -23.59 -2.23
CA ILE A 182 -0.32 -23.51 -2.69
C ILE A 182 0.38 -24.81 -2.29
N SER A 183 0.61 -25.68 -3.28
CA SER A 183 1.33 -26.95 -3.14
C SER A 183 2.84 -26.78 -3.25
#